data_AF-D1P371-F1
#
_entry.id   AF-D1P371-F1
#
_cell.length_a   1.000
_cell.length_b   1.000
_cell.length_c   1.000
_cell.angle_alpha   90.00
_cell.angle_beta   90.00
_cell.angle_gamma   90.00
#
_symmetry.space_group_name_H-M   'P 1'
#
loop_
_entity.id
_entity.type
_entity.pdbx_description
1 polymer ?
#
loop_
_entity_poly.entity_id
_entity_poly.type
_entity_poly.pdbx_seq_one_letter_code
_entity_poly.pdbx_strand_id
1 'polypeptide(L)' 'MSGGIIDCPHCGRKLGYEEWGVVGPGGKEKEPVICPYEDCSKIIFEEMINGIFRSRKVTN' A
#
# COMPACT_ATOMS: atom_id res chain seq x y z
N MET A 1 -12.63 -4.10 -4.57
CA MET A 1 -11.23 -4.29 -4.98
C MET A 1 -10.68 -2.91 -5.28
N SER A 2 -10.20 -2.25 -4.25
CA SER A 2 -9.61 -0.92 -4.35
C SER A 2 -8.15 -1.07 -4.78
N GLY A 3 -7.71 -0.30 -5.77
CA GLY A 3 -6.34 -0.32 -6.26
C GLY A 3 -6.08 0.81 -7.24
N GLY A 4 -4.82 1.21 -7.37
CA GLY A 4 -4.45 2.36 -8.19
C GLY A 4 -2.95 2.59 -8.28
N ILE A 5 -2.59 3.68 -8.95
CA ILE A 5 -1.23 4.22 -8.99
C ILE A 5 -1.22 5.51 -8.17
N ILE A 6 -0.25 5.65 -7.28
CA ILE A 6 -0.08 6.82 -6.42
C ILE A 6 1.38 7.28 -6.43
N ASP A 7 1.59 8.58 -6.27
CA ASP A 7 2.91 9.16 -6.04
C ASP A 7 3.25 9.09 -4.55
N CYS A 8 4.42 8.55 -4.20
CA CYS A 8 4.88 8.54 -2.81
C CYS A 8 5.24 9.97 -2.36
N PRO A 9 4.64 10.52 -1.29
CA PRO A 9 4.95 11.88 -0.82
C PRO A 9 6.37 12.02 -0.25
N HIS A 10 7.03 10.90 0.08
CA HIS A 10 8.36 10.89 0.68
C HIS A 10 9.49 10.85 -0.35
N CYS A 11 9.29 10.17 -1.50
CA CYS A 11 10.33 10.02 -2.52
C CYS A 11 9.92 10.48 -3.93
N GLY A 12 8.67 10.90 -4.13
CA GLY A 12 8.13 11.40 -5.39
C GLY A 12 7.95 10.33 -6.49
N ARG A 13 8.19 9.05 -6.19
CA ARG A 13 8.08 7.95 -7.17
C ARG A 13 6.68 7.38 -7.23
N LYS A 14 6.27 6.95 -8.42
CA LYS A 14 5.03 6.22 -8.67
C LYS A 14 5.12 4.79 -8.17
N LEU A 15 4.08 4.34 -7.48
CA LEU A 15 3.90 2.94 -7.12
C LEU A 15 2.46 2.51 -7.39
N GLY A 16 2.29 1.22 -7.66
CA GLY A 16 0.99 0.58 -7.69
C GLY A 16 0.65 0.07 -6.31
N TYR A 17 -0.62 0.15 -5.93
CA TYR A 17 -1.14 -0.54 -4.75
C TYR A 17 -2.45 -1.24 -5.10
N GLU A 18 -2.71 -2.36 -4.43
CA GLU A 18 -3.94 -3.13 -4.58
C GLU A 18 -4.34 -3.76 -3.24
N GLU A 19 -5.63 -3.77 -2.98
CA GLU A 19 -6.24 -4.53 -1.88
C GLU A 19 -6.26 -6.02 -2.24
N TRP A 20 -5.66 -6.85 -1.39
CA TRP A 20 -5.51 -8.28 -1.61
C TRP A 20 -6.30 -9.08 -0.57
N GLY A 21 -7.54 -9.43 -0.94
CA GLY A 21 -8.41 -10.43 -0.27
C GLY A 21 -8.78 -10.16 1.19
N VAL A 22 -9.79 -10.88 1.69
CA VAL A 22 -10.09 -10.91 3.14
C VAL A 22 -9.09 -11.86 3.80
N VAL A 23 -8.01 -11.31 4.33
CA VAL A 23 -7.22 -12.02 5.34
C VAL A 23 -8.04 -12.04 6.63
N GLY A 24 -8.29 -13.22 7.18
CA GLY A 24 -9.24 -13.45 8.29
C GLY A 24 -9.08 -12.52 9.50
N PRO A 25 -10.06 -12.51 10.43
CA PRO A 25 -10.26 -11.44 11.42
C PRO A 25 -9.03 -11.30 12.32
N GLY A 26 -8.17 -10.36 11.97
CA GLY A 26 -6.83 -10.26 12.52
C GLY A 26 -6.56 -8.90 13.10
N GLY A 27 -7.43 -8.42 13.99
CA GLY A 27 -7.15 -7.40 15.02
C GLY A 27 -6.55 -6.05 14.61
N LYS A 28 -6.37 -5.77 13.32
CA LYS A 28 -5.81 -4.51 12.83
C LYS A 28 -6.93 -3.53 12.56
N GLU A 29 -6.85 -2.35 13.16
CA GLU A 29 -7.80 -1.26 12.91
C GLU A 29 -7.60 -0.64 11.52
N LYS A 30 -6.37 -0.62 11.01
CA LYS A 30 -6.01 -0.09 9.68
C LYS A 30 -4.91 -0.92 9.05
N GLU A 31 -4.87 -0.91 7.73
CA GLU A 31 -3.79 -1.49 6.96
C GLU A 31 -2.99 -0.39 6.24
N PRO A 32 -1.64 -0.41 6.33
CA PRO A 32 -0.80 0.58 5.68
C PRO A 32 -0.48 0.21 4.23
N VAL A 33 -0.45 1.21 3.36
CA VAL A 33 0.28 1.14 2.09
C VAL A 33 1.70 1.63 2.32
N ILE A 34 2.67 0.74 2.13
CA ILE A 34 4.09 1.04 2.31
C ILE A 34 4.75 1.26 0.95
N CYS A 35 5.60 2.27 0.83
CA CYS A 35 6.39 2.51 -0.38
C CYS A 35 7.30 1.29 -0.67
N PRO A 36 7.20 0.65 -1.85
CA PRO A 36 7.93 -0.59 -2.15
C PRO A 36 9.40 -0.34 -2.53
N TYR A 37 9.82 0.92 -2.62
CA TYR A 37 11.21 1.30 -2.87
C TYR A 37 12.01 1.21 -1.57
N GLU A 38 13.02 0.33 -1.53
CA GLU A 38 13.78 -0.01 -0.31
C GLU A 38 14.44 1.20 0.36
N ASP A 39 14.91 2.16 -0.45
CA ASP A 39 15.49 3.43 0.01
C ASP A 39 14.46 4.42 0.58
N CYS A 40 13.17 4.13 0.45
CA CYS A 40 12.08 4.89 1.05
C CYS A 40 11.41 4.10 2.17
N SER A 41 10.76 2.97 1.85
CA SER A 41 10.07 2.07 2.80
C SER A 41 9.15 2.76 3.82
N LYS A 42 8.67 3.98 3.52
CA LYS A 42 7.78 4.76 4.38
C LYS A 42 6.32 4.39 4.13
N ILE A 43 5.49 4.54 5.16
CA ILE A 43 4.03 4.48 5.06
C ILE A 43 3.56 5.69 4.26
N ILE A 44 2.72 5.43 3.25
CA ILE A 44 2.13 6.44 2.37
C ILE A 44 0.78 6.87 2.92
N PHE A 45 -0.07 5.90 3.25
CA PHE A 45 -1.34 6.10 3.93
C PHE A 45 -1.77 4.81 4.63
N GLU A 46 -2.80 4.90 5.47
CA GLU A 46 -3.41 3.76 6.17
C GLU A 46 -4.93 3.88 6.07
N GLU A 47 -5.61 2.77 5.80
CA GLU A 47 -7.07 2.75 5.63
C GLU A 47 -7.68 1.55 6.37
N MET A 48 -8.91 1.73 6.87
CA MET A 48 -9.68 0.62 7.45
C MET A 48 -10.19 -0.25 6.30
N ILE A 49 -9.58 -1.42 6.11
CA ILE A 49 -10.00 -2.41 5.12
C ILE A 49 -10.14 -3.78 5.77
N ASN A 50 -10.96 -4.64 5.18
CA ASN A 50 -11.12 -6.03 5.61
C ASN A 50 -10.02 -6.96 5.03
N GLY A 51 -8.99 -6.38 4.40
CA GLY A 51 -7.95 -7.11 3.70
C GLY A 51 -6.55 -6.59 3.99
N ILE A 52 -5.59 -6.94 3.13
CA ILE A 52 -4.24 -6.37 3.15
C ILE A 52 -4.01 -5.46 1.95
N PHE A 53 -3.18 -4.45 2.11
CA PHE A 53 -2.65 -3.71 0.98
C PHE A 53 -1.33 -4.32 0.53
N ARG A 54 -1.18 -4.48 -0.78
CA ARG A 54 0.08 -4.82 -1.41
C ARG A 54 0.52 -3.68 -2.30
N SER A 55 1.75 -3.22 -2.13
CA SER A 55 2.37 -2.23 -3.01
C SER A 55 3.40 -2.87 -3.93
N ARG A 56 3.59 -2.29 -5.12
CA ARG A 56 4.58 -2.71 -6.12
C ARG A 56 5.26 -1.53 -6.77
N LYS A 57 6.56 -1.68 -7.05
CA LYS A 57 7.34 -0.71 -7.83
C LYS A 57 6.72 -0.60 -9.23
N VAL A 58 6.50 0.61 -9.73
CA VAL A 58 6.14 0.83 -11.14
C VAL A 58 7.44 1.12 -11.87
N THR A 59 7.93 0.14 -12.61
CA THR A 59 9.00 0.32 -13.58
C THR A 59 8.35 0.54 -14.93
N ASN A 60 8.59 1.71 -15.51
CA ASN A 60 8.31 1.98 -16.92
C ASN A 60 9.15 1.07 -17.82
#